data_AF-A0A937ZH78-F1
#
_entry.id   AF-A0A937ZH78-F1
#
_cell.length_a   1.000
_cell.length_b   1.000
_cell.length_c   1.000
_cell.angle_alpha   90.00
_cell.angle_beta   90.00
_cell.angle_gamma   90.00
#
_symmetry.space_group_name_H-M   'P 1'
#
loop_
_entity.id
_entity.type
_entity.pdbx_description
1 polymer ?
#
loop_
_entity_poly.entity_id
_entity_poly.type
_entity_poly.pdbx_seq_one_letter_code
_entity_poly.pdbx_strand_id
1 'polypeptide(L)'
;MTKTISIYGVQVALGAIALVAGYAKLSGAGPMAQQFQALGLGYGFLFAAGTAEILAGLCLLLPRGGILGAVLLSCVMVGALGVTIGHVASTVAAHPHSPQFTATAIAKQSPAERIVIVRPRAAWDI
;
A
#
# COMPACT_ATOMS: atom_id res chain seq x y z
N MET A 1 -10.71 23.96 -28.85
CA MET A 1 -10.74 24.49 -27.47
C MET A 1 -11.09 23.44 -26.41
N THR A 2 -11.79 22.35 -26.74
CA THR A 2 -12.21 21.29 -25.79
C THR A 2 -11.05 20.51 -25.13
N LYS A 3 -9.96 20.25 -25.87
CA LYS A 3 -8.80 19.50 -25.35
C LYS A 3 -8.10 20.22 -24.18
N THR A 4 -7.98 21.54 -24.24
CA THR A 4 -7.27 22.33 -23.22
C THR A 4 -8.02 22.33 -21.89
N ILE A 5 -9.35 22.45 -21.93
CA ILE A 5 -10.20 22.39 -20.72
C ILE A 5 -10.08 21.00 -20.06
N SER A 6 -10.04 19.93 -20.85
CA SER A 6 -9.85 18.57 -20.36
C SER A 6 -8.51 18.39 -19.63
N ILE A 7 -7.42 18.91 -20.18
CA ILE A 7 -6.08 18.86 -19.56
C ILE A 7 -6.07 19.60 -18.22
N TYR A 8 -6.64 20.80 -18.15
CA TYR A 8 -6.73 21.55 -16.89
C TYR A 8 -7.58 20.84 -15.84
N GLY A 9 -8.69 20.20 -16.24
CA GLY A 9 -9.51 19.41 -15.33
C GLY A 9 -8.72 18.25 -14.71
N VAL A 10 -7.99 17.50 -15.52
CA VAL A 10 -7.12 16.40 -15.04
C VAL A 10 -6.00 16.93 -14.15
N GLN A 11 -5.38 18.06 -14.52
CA GLN A 11 -4.30 18.68 -13.76
C GLN A 11 -4.75 19.07 -12.35
N VAL A 12 -5.92 19.72 -12.22
CA VAL A 12 -6.49 20.10 -10.92
C VAL A 12 -6.87 18.86 -10.11
N ALA A 13 -7.45 17.84 -10.74
CA ALA A 13 -7.79 16.58 -10.07
C ALA A 13 -6.54 15.86 -9.54
N LEU A 14 -5.49 15.73 -10.35
CA LEU A 14 -4.22 15.14 -9.93
C LEU A 14 -3.56 15.95 -8.81
N GLY A 15 -3.60 17.28 -8.89
CA GLY A 15 -3.09 18.15 -7.83
C GLY A 15 -3.82 17.93 -6.50
N ALA A 16 -5.15 17.88 -6.52
CA ALA A 16 -5.94 17.62 -5.33
C ALA A 16 -5.67 16.23 -4.73
N ILE A 17 -5.60 15.19 -5.57
CA ILE A 17 -5.27 13.83 -5.13
C ILE A 17 -3.87 13.77 -4.51
N ALA A 18 -2.88 14.43 -5.12
CA ALA A 18 -1.52 14.49 -4.60
C ALA A 18 -1.45 15.18 -3.23
N LEU A 19 -2.23 16.25 -3.01
CA LEU A 19 -2.31 16.90 -1.69
C LEU A 19 -2.89 15.98 -0.62
N VAL A 20 -3.99 15.29 -0.93
CA VAL A 20 -4.61 14.34 0.00
C VAL A 20 -3.67 13.17 0.29
N ALA A 21 -2.99 12.64 -0.73
CA ALA A 21 -2.02 11.57 -0.60
C ALA A 21 -0.82 11.99 0.26
N GLY A 22 -0.27 13.19 0.02
CA GLY A 22 0.83 13.74 0.81
C GLY A 22 0.45 13.93 2.27
N TYR A 23 -0.76 14.46 2.54
CA TYR A 23 -1.28 14.61 3.90
C TYR A 23 -1.43 13.26 4.62
N ALA A 24 -1.93 12.23 3.92
CA ALA A 24 -2.04 10.88 4.47
C ALA A 24 -0.67 10.27 4.81
N LYS A 25 0.39 10.59 4.04
CA LYS A 25 1.76 10.15 4.35
C LYS A 25 2.34 10.91 5.54
N LEU A 26 2.13 12.22 5.61
CA LEU A 26 2.62 13.06 6.72
C LEU A 26 1.98 12.73 8.07
N SER A 27 0.71 12.34 8.07
CA SER A 27 0.00 11.90 9.28
C SER A 27 0.39 10.48 9.73
N GLY A 28 1.14 9.73 8.92
CA GLY A 28 1.54 8.35 9.24
C GLY A 28 0.38 7.35 9.30
N ALA A 29 -0.85 7.75 8.97
CA ALA A 29 -2.06 6.95 9.10
C ALA A 29 -2.38 6.10 7.85
N GLY A 30 -1.59 6.23 6.78
CA GLY A 30 -1.82 5.54 5.51
C GLY A 30 -1.18 4.15 5.42
N PRO A 31 -1.66 3.28 4.51
CA PRO A 31 -1.10 1.94 4.27
C PRO A 31 0.39 1.97 3.91
N MET A 32 0.84 3.05 3.29
CA MET A 32 2.25 3.22 2.90
C MET A 32 3.17 3.40 4.13
N ALA A 33 2.68 3.92 5.25
CA ALA A 33 3.45 3.99 6.49
C ALA A 33 3.82 2.59 7.02
N GLN A 34 2.88 1.64 6.92
CA GLN A 34 3.13 0.24 7.30
C GLN A 34 4.16 -0.41 6.35
N GLN A 35 4.08 -0.14 5.05
CA GLN A 35 5.04 -0.66 4.08
C GLN A 35 6.46 -0.13 4.33
N PHE A 36 6.61 1.17 4.63
CA PHE A 36 7.90 1.76 4.97
C PHE A 36 8.48 1.21 6.26
N GLN A 37 7.65 0.98 7.27
CA GLN A 37 8.09 0.32 8.51
C GLN A 37 8.54 -1.12 8.25
N ALA A 38 7.78 -1.89 7.48
CA ALA A 38 8.11 -3.26 7.13
C ALA A 38 9.46 -3.37 6.36
N LEU A 39 9.82 -2.34 5.61
CA LEU A 39 11.08 -2.25 4.88
C LEU A 39 12.25 -1.67 5.68
N GLY A 40 12.02 -1.20 6.90
CA GLY A 40 13.05 -0.55 7.73
C GLY A 40 13.47 0.84 7.25
N LEU A 41 12.74 1.45 6.30
CA LEU A 41 13.00 2.82 5.80
C LEU A 41 12.53 3.91 6.78
N GLY A 42 11.63 3.57 7.71
CA GLY A 42 11.20 4.42 8.82
C GLY A 42 10.36 5.64 8.42
N TYR A 43 10.09 6.51 9.40
CA TYR A 43 9.25 7.71 9.23
C TYR A 43 9.93 8.82 8.41
N GLY A 44 11.26 8.88 8.35
CA GLY A 44 11.99 9.92 7.62
C GLY A 44 11.71 9.89 6.12
N PHE A 45 11.76 8.71 5.49
CA PHE A 45 11.44 8.57 4.07
C PHE A 45 9.96 8.83 3.79
N LEU A 46 9.06 8.38 4.68
CA LEU A 46 7.63 8.66 4.57
C LEU A 46 7.36 10.17 4.60
N PHE A 47 8.03 10.91 5.47
CA PHE A 47 7.93 12.37 5.55
C PHE A 47 8.48 13.05 4.29
N ALA A 48 9.64 12.61 3.78
CA ALA A 48 10.21 13.10 2.53
C ALA A 48 9.27 12.86 1.32
N ALA A 49 8.68 11.66 1.21
CA ALA A 49 7.73 11.35 0.17
C ALA A 49 6.43 12.17 0.29
N GLY A 50 5.89 12.31 1.51
CA GLY A 50 4.69 13.11 1.76
C GLY A 50 4.88 14.59 1.44
N THR A 51 6.00 15.19 1.88
CA THR A 51 6.34 16.58 1.54
C THR A 51 6.52 16.79 0.05
N ALA A 52 7.18 15.86 -0.66
CA ALA A 52 7.33 15.93 -2.11
C ALA A 52 5.99 15.87 -2.85
N GLU A 53 5.05 15.04 -2.39
CA GLU A 53 3.68 14.97 -2.93
C GLU A 53 2.87 16.25 -2.69
N ILE A 54 2.99 16.86 -1.51
CA ILE A 54 2.38 18.16 -1.23
C ILE A 54 2.92 19.21 -2.21
N LEU A 55 4.24 19.31 -2.35
CA LEU A 55 4.88 20.25 -3.28
C LEU A 55 4.47 19.99 -4.74
N ALA A 56 4.37 18.72 -5.15
CA ALA A 56 3.90 18.32 -6.47
C ALA A 56 2.45 18.76 -6.71
N GLY A 57 1.56 18.53 -5.74
CA GLY A 57 0.15 18.93 -5.79
C GLY A 57 -0.02 20.44 -5.87
N LEU A 58 0.72 21.21 -5.06
CA LEU A 58 0.74 22.68 -5.14
C LEU A 58 1.26 23.17 -6.49
N CYS A 59 2.32 22.58 -7.04
CA CYS A 59 2.83 22.94 -8.37
C CYS A 59 1.85 22.60 -9.50
N LEU A 60 1.10 21.49 -9.39
CA LEU A 60 0.07 21.11 -10.34
C LEU A 60 -1.12 22.09 -10.32
N LEU A 61 -1.49 22.62 -9.16
CA LEU A 61 -2.57 23.62 -9.06
C LEU A 61 -2.18 24.99 -9.66
N LEU A 62 -0.87 25.29 -9.73
CA LEU A 62 -0.37 26.51 -10.37
C LEU A 62 -0.37 26.35 -11.90
N PRO A 63 -1.10 27.19 -12.67
CA PRO A 63 -1.24 27.04 -14.12
C PRO A 63 0.08 27.19 -14.90
N ARG A 64 1.12 27.76 -14.28
CA ARG A 64 2.48 27.88 -14.87
C ARG A 64 3.46 26.80 -14.39
N GLY A 65 3.11 26.07 -13.33
CA GLY A 65 3.96 25.08 -12.66
C GLY A 65 3.65 23.62 -12.99
N GLY A 66 2.62 23.36 -13.82
CA GLY A 66 2.10 22.00 -14.05
C GLY A 66 3.14 20.98 -14.50
N ILE A 67 4.13 21.37 -15.31
CA ILE A 67 5.22 20.47 -15.76
C ILE A 67 6.11 20.08 -14.58
N LEU A 68 6.52 21.04 -13.74
CA LEU A 68 7.34 20.75 -12.56
C LEU A 68 6.59 19.84 -11.58
N GLY A 69 5.31 20.12 -11.34
CA GLY A 69 4.45 19.29 -10.51
C GLY A 69 4.30 17.87 -11.06
N ALA A 70 4.14 17.71 -12.38
CA ALA A 70 4.05 16.40 -13.02
C ALA A 70 5.36 15.60 -12.92
N VAL A 71 6.51 16.25 -13.10
CA VAL A 71 7.83 15.60 -12.96
C VAL A 71 8.07 15.16 -11.51
N LEU A 72 7.78 16.04 -10.54
CA LEU A 72 7.87 15.73 -9.12
C LEU A 72 6.94 14.57 -8.74
N LEU A 73 5.69 14.62 -9.19
CA LEU A 73 4.72 13.55 -8.93
C LEU A 73 5.17 12.22 -9.54
N SER A 74 5.71 12.25 -10.76
CA SER A 74 6.27 11.06 -11.42
C SER A 74 7.43 10.46 -10.62
N CYS A 75 8.33 11.30 -10.12
CA CYS A 75 9.43 10.88 -9.25
C CYS A 75 8.91 10.18 -7.98
N VAL A 76 7.91 10.77 -7.31
CA VAL A 76 7.30 10.16 -6.11
C VAL A 76 6.65 8.82 -6.43
N MET A 77 5.95 8.70 -7.57
CA MET A 77 5.34 7.43 -7.99
C MET A 77 6.40 6.35 -8.28
N VAL A 78 7.54 6.70 -8.88
CA VAL A 78 8.66 5.76 -9.06
C VAL A 78 9.19 5.28 -7.70
N GLY A 79 9.32 6.18 -6.72
CA GLY A 79 9.67 5.81 -5.35
C GLY A 79 8.65 4.88 -4.71
N ALA A 80 7.36 5.18 -4.85
CA ALA A 80 6.26 4.35 -4.33
C ALA A 80 6.25 2.94 -4.94
N LEU A 81 6.52 2.82 -6.24
CA LEU A 81 6.69 1.53 -6.91
C LEU A 81 7.87 0.76 -6.33
N GLY A 82 9.02 1.41 -6.14
CA GLY A 82 10.20 0.77 -5.52
C GLY A 82 9.91 0.21 -4.13
N VAL A 83 9.18 0.96 -3.30
CA VAL A 83 8.75 0.53 -1.96
C VAL A 83 7.79 -0.66 -2.05
N THR A 84 6.83 -0.63 -2.98
CA THR A 84 5.90 -1.74 -3.15
C THR A 84 6.61 -3.01 -3.60
N ILE A 85 7.50 -2.90 -4.59
CA ILE A 85 8.31 -4.02 -5.10
C ILE A 85 9.20 -4.57 -3.98
N GLY A 86 9.88 -3.68 -3.23
CA GLY A 86 10.70 -4.06 -2.09
C GLY A 86 9.89 -4.83 -1.06
N HIS A 87 8.70 -4.34 -0.70
CA HIS A 87 7.84 -5.00 0.29
C HIS A 87 7.41 -6.40 -0.16
N VAL A 88 7.04 -6.55 -1.44
CA VAL A 88 6.72 -7.86 -2.03
C VAL A 88 7.95 -8.77 -2.06
N ALA A 89 9.11 -8.28 -2.45
CA ALA A 89 10.35 -9.06 -2.46
C ALA A 89 10.73 -9.52 -1.05
N SER A 90 10.61 -8.66 -0.04
CA SER A 90 10.88 -8.99 1.38
C SER A 90 9.91 -10.04 1.92
N THR A 91 8.62 -9.95 1.60
CA THR A 91 7.62 -10.93 2.05
C THR A 91 7.83 -12.31 1.40
N VAL A 92 8.24 -12.34 0.14
CA VAL A 92 8.64 -13.57 -0.58
C VAL A 92 9.93 -14.15 -0.01
N ALA A 93 10.95 -13.33 0.24
CA ALA A 93 12.22 -13.77 0.81
C ALA A 93 12.10 -14.29 2.25
N ALA A 94 11.15 -13.75 3.04
CA ALA A 94 10.85 -14.21 4.40
C ALA A 94 10.12 -15.57 4.44
N HIS A 95 9.54 -16.02 3.33
CA HIS A 95 8.94 -17.35 3.18
C HIS A 95 9.71 -18.19 2.15
N PRO A 96 10.95 -18.62 2.45
CA PRO A 96 11.66 -19.56 1.60
C PRO A 96 10.94 -20.92 1.67
N HIS A 97 10.08 -21.19 0.68
CA HIS A 97 9.47 -22.48 0.36
C HIS A 97 9.01 -23.36 1.54
N SER A 98 7.71 -23.30 1.86
CA SER A 98 6.94 -24.54 1.74
C SER A 98 5.88 -24.28 0.68
N PRO A 99 5.86 -25.00 -0.46
CA PRO A 99 4.75 -24.87 -1.36
C PRO A 99 3.49 -25.26 -0.58
N GLN A 100 2.67 -24.27 -0.23
CA GLN A 100 1.33 -24.51 0.28
C GLN A 100 0.47 -24.98 -0.88
N PHE A 101 0.83 -26.12 -1.48
CA PHE A 101 -0.20 -26.97 -2.05
C PHE A 101 -1.16 -27.20 -0.89
N THR A 102 -2.37 -26.67 -1.03
CA THR A 102 -3.50 -27.08 -0.21
C THR A 102 -3.73 -28.57 -0.52
N ALA A 103 -2.90 -29.43 0.06
CA ALA A 103 -3.15 -30.84 0.10
C ALA A 103 -4.29 -30.99 1.10
N THR A 104 -5.51 -31.08 0.58
CA THR A 104 -6.60 -31.74 1.30
C THR A 104 -6.11 -33.14 1.63
N ALA A 105 -5.50 -33.31 2.80
CA ALA A 105 -5.15 -34.61 3.32
C ALA A 105 -6.49 -35.33 3.59
N ILE A 106 -6.90 -36.19 2.66
CA ILE A 106 -7.90 -37.22 2.96
C ILE A 106 -7.20 -38.14 3.96
N ALA A 107 -7.44 -37.88 5.25
CA ALA A 107 -6.97 -38.73 6.32
C ALA A 107 -7.66 -40.10 6.15
N LYS A 108 -6.87 -41.12 5.79
CA LYS A 108 -7.30 -42.51 5.81
C LYS A 108 -7.62 -42.88 7.26
N GLN A 109 -8.90 -42.79 7.63
CA GLN A 109 -9.40 -43.21 8.95
C GLN A 109 -9.03 -44.67 9.21
N SER A 110 -8.06 -44.89 10.10
CA SER A 110 -7.80 -46.19 10.71
C SER A 110 -8.83 -46.39 11.84
N PRO A 111 -9.50 -47.55 11.93
CA PRO A 111 -10.78 -47.72 12.64
C PRO A 111 -10.69 -47.78 14.18
N ALA A 112 -9.54 -47.44 14.77
CA ALA A 112 -9.29 -47.67 16.19
C ALA A 112 -9.15 -46.40 17.06
N GLU A 113 -9.07 -45.21 16.46
CA GLU A 113 -8.91 -43.98 17.24
C GLU A 113 -10.25 -43.25 17.35
N ARG A 114 -10.83 -43.32 18.55
CA ARG A 114 -12.08 -42.63 18.89
C ARG A 114 -11.91 -41.14 18.61
N ILE A 115 -12.62 -40.64 17.61
CA ILE A 115 -12.67 -39.23 17.28
C ILE A 115 -13.36 -38.49 18.44
N VAL A 116 -12.57 -37.85 19.29
CA VAL A 116 -13.09 -36.93 20.30
C VAL A 116 -13.25 -35.57 19.63
N ILE A 117 -14.47 -35.26 19.21
CA ILE A 117 -14.82 -33.94 18.70
C ILE A 117 -14.91 -32.99 19.89
N VAL A 118 -13.83 -32.28 20.17
CA VAL A 118 -13.83 -31.20 21.16
C VAL A 118 -14.62 -30.04 20.58
N ARG A 119 -15.88 -29.89 20.99
CA ARG A 119 -16.67 -28.69 20.67
C ARG A 119 -16.25 -27.56 21.63
N PRO A 120 -16.03 -26.33 21.15
CA PRO A 120 -15.84 -25.19 22.04
C PRO A 120 -17.12 -24.98 22.86
N ARG A 121 -17.00 -24.94 24.19
CA ARG A 121 -18.14 -24.73 25.09
C ARG A 121 -18.71 -23.33 24.86
N ALA A 122 -19.98 -23.27 24.47
CA ALA A 122 -20.67 -22.00 24.27
C ALA A 122 -20.96 -21.35 25.65
N ALA A 123 -21.10 -20.03 25.69
CA ALA A 123 -21.25 -19.26 26.93
C ALA A 123 -22.62 -19.39 27.63
N TRP A 124 -23.53 -20.23 27.13
CA TRP A 124 -24.88 -20.43 27.70
C TRP A 124 -25.05 -21.78 28.40
N ASP A 125 -23.93 -22.33 28.81
CA ASP A 125 -23.79 -23.71 29.23
C ASP A 125 -23.53 -23.67 30.76
N ILE A 126 -24.54 -23.19 31.49
CA ILE A 126 -24.68 -23.29 32.96
C ILE A 126 -25.46 -24.54 33.34
#